data_AF-A0A4Q3HX79-F1
#
_entry.id   AF-A0A4Q3HX79-F1
#
_cell.length_a   1.000
_cell.length_b   1.000
_cell.length_c   1.000
_cell.angle_alpha   90.00
_cell.angle_beta   90.00
_cell.angle_gamma   90.00
#
_symmetry.space_group_name_H-M   'P 1'
#
loop_
_entity.id
_entity.type
_entity.pdbx_description
1 polymer ?
#
loop_
_entity_poly.entity_id
_entity_poly.type
_entity_poly.pdbx_seq_one_letter_code
_entity_poly.pdbx_strand_id
1 'polypeptide(L)'
;MANDPIHQFQISKIVPIEIGGIDLSFTNASLFMTATVACAAGFLYFASSARSLIPGRAQSSLSVRLFANMLAGHITLKVFAGFVSSLGALGALGIGGAILPLAMTVALTGLEFLVAFLQAYVFAVLTCMYLNDAVHPGGH
;
A
#
# COMPACT_ATOMS: atom_id res chain seq x y z
N MET A 1 -1.22 -47.99 -6.49
CA MET A 1 -2.11 -46.97 -5.91
C MET A 1 -2.10 -45.79 -6.85
N ALA A 2 -3.05 -45.78 -7.79
CA ALA A 2 -3.16 -44.73 -8.78
C ALA A 2 -3.62 -43.45 -8.08
N ASN A 3 -2.82 -42.40 -8.21
CA ASN A 3 -3.14 -41.06 -7.74
C ASN A 3 -4.10 -40.44 -8.76
N ASP A 4 -5.39 -40.73 -8.61
CA ASP A 4 -6.43 -40.17 -9.46
C ASP A 4 -6.57 -38.66 -9.22
N PRO A 5 -6.40 -37.81 -10.25
CA PRO A 5 -6.45 -36.34 -10.13
C PRO A 5 -7.84 -35.78 -9.74
N ILE A 6 -8.84 -36.65 -9.53
CA ILE A 6 -10.23 -36.28 -9.25
C ILE A 6 -10.51 -36.04 -7.75
N HIS A 7 -9.62 -36.48 -6.85
CA HIS A 7 -9.73 -36.18 -5.41
C HIS A 7 -9.58 -34.69 -5.08
N GLN A 8 -8.86 -33.93 -5.92
CA GLN A 8 -8.74 -32.47 -5.82
C GLN A 8 -10.07 -31.75 -6.15
N PHE A 9 -10.97 -32.42 -6.87
CA PHE A 9 -12.30 -31.92 -7.22
C PHE A 9 -13.42 -32.48 -6.34
N GLN A 10 -13.09 -33.32 -5.34
CA GLN A 10 -14.06 -33.74 -4.33
C GLN A 10 -14.15 -32.71 -3.19
N ILE A 11 -15.31 -32.07 -3.12
CA ILE A 11 -15.71 -31.08 -2.11
C ILE A 11 -15.87 -31.80 -0.77
N SER A 12 -14.76 -31.96 -0.04
CA SER A 12 -14.81 -32.44 1.34
C SER A 12 -15.19 -31.26 2.25
N LYS A 13 -16.39 -31.34 2.84
CA LYS A 13 -16.94 -30.37 3.78
C LYS A 13 -16.28 -30.58 5.15
N ILE A 14 -15.35 -29.71 5.54
CA ILE A 14 -14.57 -29.90 6.77
C ILE A 14 -15.33 -29.36 7.99
N VAL A 15 -16.20 -28.35 7.81
CA VAL A 15 -17.11 -27.83 8.86
C VAL A 15 -18.45 -27.40 8.21
N PRO A 16 -19.54 -28.17 8.38
CA PRO A 16 -20.88 -27.78 7.93
C PRO A 16 -21.53 -26.86 8.97
N ILE A 17 -21.55 -25.55 8.68
CA ILE A 17 -22.35 -24.58 9.45
C ILE A 17 -23.59 -24.29 8.61
N GLU A 18 -24.72 -24.89 8.99
CA GLU A 18 -26.03 -24.56 8.44
C GLU A 18 -26.74 -23.59 9.39
N ILE A 19 -26.79 -22.30 9.01
CA ILE A 19 -27.64 -21.30 9.69
C ILE A 19 -28.80 -21.00 8.75
N GLY A 20 -29.98 -21.51 9.07
CA GLY A 20 -31.24 -21.07 8.47
C GLY A 20 -31.48 -21.47 7.00
N GLY A 21 -30.96 -22.63 6.54
CA GLY A 21 -31.27 -23.17 5.20
C GLY A 21 -30.33 -22.72 4.08
N ILE A 22 -29.19 -22.10 4.42
CA ILE A 22 -28.10 -21.78 3.50
C ILE A 22 -26.87 -22.59 3.94
N ASP A 23 -26.37 -23.46 3.07
CA ASP A 23 -25.28 -24.41 3.33
C ASP A 23 -23.91 -23.68 3.26
N LEU A 24 -23.54 -22.96 4.34
CA LEU A 24 -22.25 -22.25 4.48
C LEU A 24 -21.11 -23.22 4.85
N SER A 25 -20.94 -24.27 4.05
CA SER A 25 -19.94 -25.29 4.33
C SER A 25 -18.55 -24.85 3.85
N PHE A 26 -17.59 -24.77 4.78
CA PHE A 26 -16.18 -24.54 4.44
C PHE A 26 -15.62 -25.81 3.75
N THR A 27 -15.35 -25.68 2.45
CA THR A 27 -14.81 -26.72 1.57
C THR A 27 -13.33 -26.51 1.31
N ASN A 28 -12.63 -27.51 0.77
CA ASN A 28 -11.23 -27.38 0.30
C ASN A 28 -11.02 -26.12 -0.56
N ALA A 29 -12.00 -25.77 -1.41
CA ALA A 29 -11.95 -24.58 -2.24
C ALA A 29 -12.05 -23.26 -1.45
N SER A 30 -12.85 -23.19 -0.38
CA SER A 30 -12.94 -22.00 0.46
C SER A 30 -11.69 -21.83 1.33
N LEU A 31 -11.00 -22.92 1.66
CA LEU A 31 -9.72 -22.89 2.34
C LEU A 31 -8.62 -22.29 1.46
N PHE A 32 -8.52 -22.70 0.19
CA PHE A 32 -7.60 -22.08 -0.77
C PHE A 32 -7.94 -20.61 -1.03
N MET A 33 -9.22 -20.26 -1.16
CA MET A 33 -9.65 -18.87 -1.31
C MET A 33 -9.27 -18.01 -0.09
N THR A 34 -9.48 -18.53 1.13
CA THR A 34 -9.12 -17.85 2.37
C THR A 34 -7.61 -17.69 2.50
N ALA A 35 -6.83 -18.70 2.08
CA ALA A 35 -5.37 -18.63 2.04
C ALA A 35 -4.87 -17.57 1.05
N THR A 36 -5.44 -17.50 -0.16
CA THR A 36 -5.10 -16.46 -1.14
C THR A 36 -5.43 -15.06 -0.62
N VAL A 37 -6.60 -14.88 0.01
CA VAL A 37 -6.99 -13.60 0.61
C VAL A 37 -6.08 -13.24 1.78
N ALA A 38 -5.71 -14.19 2.64
CA ALA A 38 -4.79 -13.97 3.76
C ALA A 38 -3.38 -13.61 3.28
N CYS A 39 -2.88 -14.27 2.25
CA CYS A 39 -1.59 -13.93 1.62
C CYS A 39 -1.64 -12.55 0.96
N ALA A 40 -2.69 -12.24 0.21
CA ALA A 40 -2.87 -10.93 -0.42
C ALA A 40 -3.00 -9.81 0.63
N ALA A 41 -3.74 -10.04 1.72
CA ALA A 41 -3.89 -9.10 2.83
C ALA A 41 -2.58 -8.93 3.61
N GLY A 42 -1.85 -10.00 3.88
CA GLY A 42 -0.55 -9.96 4.53
C GLY A 42 0.49 -9.21 3.70
N PHE A 43 0.50 -9.43 2.38
CA PHE A 43 1.31 -8.66 1.44
C PHE A 43 0.92 -7.18 1.45
N LEU A 44 -0.37 -6.85 1.42
CA LEU A 44 -0.85 -5.46 1.44
C LEU A 44 -0.50 -4.74 2.75
N TYR A 45 -0.59 -5.46 3.86
CA TYR A 45 -0.25 -4.99 5.19
C TYR A 45 1.25 -4.71 5.30
N PHE A 46 2.09 -5.66 4.87
CA PHE A 46 3.54 -5.49 4.86
C PHE A 46 3.98 -4.39 3.88
N ALA A 47 3.38 -4.32 2.70
CA ALA A 47 3.63 -3.25 1.73
C ALA A 47 3.23 -1.86 2.26
N SER A 48 2.17 -1.76 3.07
CA SER A 48 1.76 -0.51 3.71
C SER A 48 2.59 -0.14 4.94
N SER A 49 3.31 -1.12 5.52
CA SER A 49 4.08 -0.94 6.75
C SER A 49 5.40 -0.18 6.56
N ALA A 50 5.78 0.17 5.33
CA ALA A 50 6.96 1.00 5.03
C ALA A 50 6.81 2.48 5.44
N ARG A 51 6.07 2.78 6.51
CA ARG A 51 6.02 4.11 7.12
C ARG A 51 7.24 4.30 8.03
N SER A 52 8.41 4.26 7.41
CA SER A 52 9.63 4.70 8.08
C SER A 52 9.67 6.22 8.04
N LEU A 53 9.98 6.87 9.16
CA LEU A 53 11.30 7.48 9.29
C LEU A 53 11.54 8.11 10.68
N ILE A 54 12.65 7.63 11.24
CA ILE A 54 13.29 8.02 12.49
C ILE A 54 13.60 9.54 12.52
N PRO A 55 13.28 10.27 13.61
CA PRO A 55 13.58 11.70 13.71
C PRO A 55 15.00 11.96 14.25
N GLY A 56 15.78 12.73 13.50
CA GLY A 56 17.06 13.32 13.93
C GLY A 56 17.12 14.83 13.65
N ARG A 57 17.71 15.58 14.59
CA ARG A 57 17.93 17.06 14.68
C ARG A 57 17.32 17.93 13.56
N ALA A 58 16.18 18.56 13.86
CA ALA A 58 15.47 19.66 13.17
C ALA A 58 15.65 19.82 11.64
N GLN A 59 16.83 20.24 11.15
CA GLN A 59 17.07 20.43 9.71
C GLN A 59 17.18 19.10 8.93
N SER A 60 17.84 18.09 9.49
CA SER A 60 17.94 16.77 8.85
C SER A 60 16.60 16.02 8.88
N SER A 61 15.77 16.25 9.90
CA SER A 61 14.41 15.68 9.93
C SER A 61 13.51 16.21 8.79
N LEU A 62 13.77 17.42 8.29
CA LEU A 62 12.95 18.04 7.24
C LEU A 62 13.31 17.51 5.85
N SER A 63 14.61 17.35 5.55
CA SER A 63 15.07 16.69 4.31
C SER A 63 14.65 15.22 4.25
N VAL A 64 14.73 14.53 5.39
CA VAL A 64 14.20 13.17 5.55
C VAL A 64 12.69 13.12 5.28
N ARG A 65 11.92 14.13 5.69
CA ARG A 65 10.48 14.21 5.41
C ARG A 65 10.15 14.37 3.93
N LEU A 66 10.91 15.21 3.21
CA LEU A 66 10.77 15.35 1.76
C LEU A 66 11.08 14.03 1.04
N PHE A 67 12.18 13.38 1.42
CA PHE A 67 12.57 12.08 0.89
C PHE A 67 11.53 11.00 1.21
N ALA A 68 11.00 10.99 2.44
CA ALA A 68 9.95 10.09 2.88
C ALA A 68 8.68 10.22 2.04
N ASN A 69 8.22 11.46 1.79
CA ASN A 69 7.06 11.70 0.96
C ASN A 69 7.29 11.16 -0.45
N MET A 70 8.33 11.61 -1.15
CA MET A 70 8.61 11.15 -2.53
C MET A 70 8.80 9.63 -2.65
N LEU A 71 9.43 8.99 -1.66
CA LEU A 71 9.58 7.54 -1.60
C LEU A 71 8.23 6.85 -1.35
N ALA A 72 7.40 7.37 -0.43
CA ALA A 72 6.09 6.82 -0.12
C ALA A 72 5.14 6.87 -1.32
N GLY A 73 5.12 7.96 -2.09
CA GLY A 73 4.32 8.06 -3.32
C GLY A 73 4.75 7.06 -4.38
N HIS A 74 6.06 6.91 -4.60
CA HIS A 74 6.59 5.95 -5.58
C HIS A 74 6.34 4.49 -5.18
N ILE A 75 6.43 4.16 -3.89
CA ILE A 75 6.04 2.84 -3.35
C ILE A 75 4.54 2.61 -3.55
N THR A 76 3.71 3.62 -3.25
CA THR A 76 2.25 3.56 -3.36
C THR A 76 1.83 3.29 -4.82
N LEU A 77 2.43 3.97 -5.80
CA LEU A 77 2.18 3.72 -7.22
C LEU A 77 2.47 2.28 -7.65
N LYS A 78 3.60 1.70 -7.19
CA LYS A 78 3.95 0.30 -7.48
C LYS A 78 2.99 -0.71 -6.84
N VAL A 79 2.50 -0.42 -5.63
CA VAL A 79 1.54 -1.28 -4.92
C VAL A 79 0.17 -1.26 -5.60
N PHE A 80 -0.35 -0.08 -5.95
CA PHE A 80 -1.63 0.04 -6.66
C PHE A 80 -1.56 -0.51 -8.09
N ALA A 81 -0.44 -0.39 -8.79
CA ALA A 81 -0.23 -1.06 -10.08
C ALA A 81 -0.32 -2.60 -9.94
N GLY A 82 0.22 -3.15 -8.85
CA GLY A 82 0.04 -4.57 -8.50
C GLY A 82 -1.41 -4.95 -8.23
N PHE A 83 -2.14 -4.11 -7.50
CA PHE A 83 -3.56 -4.33 -7.16
C PHE A 83 -4.48 -4.30 -8.39
N VAL A 84 -4.22 -3.38 -9.32
CA VAL A 84 -4.93 -3.29 -10.61
C VAL A 84 -4.65 -4.52 -11.47
N SER A 85 -3.40 -4.99 -11.50
CA SER A 85 -3.03 -6.23 -12.21
C SER A 85 -3.73 -7.45 -11.61
N SER A 86 -3.76 -7.59 -10.27
CA SER A 86 -4.44 -8.71 -9.62
C SER A 86 -5.96 -8.66 -9.78
N LEU A 87 -6.57 -7.48 -9.77
CA LEU A 87 -8.00 -7.31 -10.05
C LEU A 87 -8.34 -7.56 -11.52
N GLY A 88 -7.45 -7.19 -12.45
CA GLY A 88 -7.60 -7.51 -13.87
C GLY A 88 -7.63 -9.02 -14.14
N ALA A 89 -6.90 -9.81 -13.34
CA ALA A 89 -6.90 -11.27 -13.44
C ALA A 89 -8.24 -11.93 -13.04
N LEU A 90 -9.14 -11.22 -12.34
CA LEU A 90 -10.49 -11.67 -11.98
C LEU A 90 -11.54 -11.47 -13.10
N GLY A 91 -11.13 -11.00 -14.29
CA GLY A 91 -12.00 -10.82 -15.45
C GLY A 91 -12.74 -9.48 -15.48
N ALA A 92 -13.75 -9.35 -16.34
CA ALA A 92 -14.41 -8.07 -16.66
C ALA A 92 -15.00 -7.31 -15.44
N LEU A 93 -15.42 -8.05 -14.41
CA LEU A 93 -15.95 -7.48 -13.16
C LEU A 93 -14.85 -6.85 -12.30
N GLY A 94 -13.63 -7.41 -12.35
CA GLY A 94 -12.46 -6.90 -11.64
C GLY A 94 -11.91 -5.60 -12.25
N ILE A 95 -12.09 -5.38 -13.55
CA ILE A 95 -11.72 -4.13 -14.23
C ILE A 95 -12.59 -2.96 -13.72
N GLY A 96 -13.89 -3.20 -13.50
CA GLY A 96 -14.79 -2.19 -12.91
C GLY A 96 -14.39 -1.82 -11.48
N GLY A 97 -13.98 -2.81 -10.68
CA GLY A 97 -13.47 -2.60 -9.32
C GLY A 97 -12.11 -1.89 -9.27
N ALA A 98 -11.27 -2.05 -10.29
CA ALA A 98 -9.93 -1.46 -10.35
C ALA A 98 -9.94 0.07 -10.59
N ILE A 99 -11.03 0.63 -11.11
CA ILE A 99 -11.17 2.08 -11.37
C ILE A 99 -11.15 2.89 -10.06
N LEU A 100 -11.77 2.37 -9.00
CA LEU A 100 -11.88 3.08 -7.72
C LEU A 100 -10.51 3.25 -7.02
N PRO A 101 -9.69 2.19 -6.83
CA PRO A 101 -8.31 2.31 -6.38
C PRO A 101 -7.47 3.24 -7.26
N LEU A 102 -7.59 3.14 -8.59
CA LEU A 102 -6.79 3.93 -9.53
C LEU A 102 -7.10 5.43 -9.39
N ALA A 103 -8.38 5.80 -9.31
CA ALA A 103 -8.81 7.17 -9.12
C ALA A 103 -8.32 7.76 -7.78
N MET A 104 -8.41 6.98 -6.70
CA MET A 104 -7.92 7.41 -5.38
C MET A 104 -6.40 7.59 -5.36
N THR A 105 -5.64 6.70 -6.00
CA THR A 105 -4.17 6.84 -6.10
C THR A 105 -3.79 8.12 -6.83
N VAL A 106 -4.41 8.39 -7.99
CA VAL A 106 -4.11 9.59 -8.78
C VAL A 106 -4.42 10.87 -7.98
N ALA A 107 -5.55 10.89 -7.27
CA ALA A 107 -5.93 12.03 -6.43
C ALA A 107 -4.92 12.27 -5.28
N LEU A 108 -4.49 11.21 -4.59
CA LEU A 108 -3.52 11.29 -3.50
C LEU A 108 -2.12 11.67 -4.01
N THR A 109 -1.69 11.15 -5.15
CA THR A 109 -0.39 11.51 -5.77
C THR A 109 -0.35 13.00 -6.15
N GLY A 110 -1.47 13.55 -6.65
CA GLY A 110 -1.56 14.99 -6.93
C GLY A 110 -1.41 15.85 -5.67
N LEU A 111 -2.08 15.45 -4.58
CA LEU A 111 -1.97 16.13 -3.29
C LEU A 111 -0.57 16.01 -2.69
N GLU A 112 0.06 14.83 -2.81
CA GLU A 112 1.42 14.57 -2.33
C GLU A 112 2.45 15.46 -3.05
N PHE A 113 2.33 15.63 -4.36
CA PHE A 113 3.20 16.51 -5.15
C PHE A 113 3.09 17.98 -4.70
N LEU A 114 1.87 18.44 -4.43
CA LEU A 114 1.63 19.80 -3.93
C LEU A 114 2.26 20.02 -2.56
N VAL A 115 2.06 19.08 -1.63
CA VAL A 115 2.65 19.14 -0.29
C VAL A 115 4.18 19.06 -0.37
N ALA A 116 4.74 18.20 -1.23
CA ALA A 116 6.18 18.08 -1.40
C ALA A 116 6.83 19.38 -1.92
N PHE A 117 6.16 20.10 -2.83
CA PHE A 117 6.63 21.40 -3.30
C PHE A 117 6.67 22.43 -2.17
N LEU A 118 5.61 22.49 -1.35
CA LEU A 118 5.54 23.38 -0.20
C LEU A 118 6.61 23.05 0.85
N GLN A 119 6.86 21.76 1.09
CA GLN A 119 7.87 21.28 2.02
C GLN A 119 9.29 21.65 1.56
N ALA A 120 9.58 21.52 0.26
CA ALA A 120 10.86 21.88 -0.33
C ALA A 120 11.10 23.40 -0.32
N TYR A 121 10.06 24.20 -0.58
CA TYR A 121 10.12 25.66 -0.53
C TYR A 121 10.47 26.18 0.88
N VAL A 122 9.73 25.73 1.89
CA VAL A 122 9.98 26.13 3.29
C VAL A 122 11.38 25.71 3.74
N PHE A 123 11.85 24.54 3.30
CA PHE A 123 13.21 24.08 3.59
C PHE A 123 14.29 24.99 2.98
N ALA A 124 14.14 25.40 1.71
CA ALA A 124 15.12 26.26 1.04
C ALA A 124 15.20 27.63 1.71
N VAL A 125 14.05 28.24 2.03
CA VAL A 125 13.99 29.54 2.72
C VAL A 125 14.63 29.46 4.10
N LEU A 126 14.28 28.47 4.92
CA LEU A 126 14.88 28.29 6.24
C LEU A 126 16.38 28.00 6.16
N THR A 127 16.81 27.18 5.20
CA THR A 127 18.23 26.89 5.01
C THR A 127 19.01 28.13 4.61
N CYS A 128 18.46 28.99 3.73
CA CYS A 128 19.08 30.26 3.39
C CYS A 128 19.14 31.22 4.58
N MET A 129 18.09 31.32 5.41
CA MET A 129 18.12 32.11 6.65
C MET A 129 19.15 31.58 7.65
N TYR A 130 19.17 30.28 7.91
CA TYR A 130 20.17 29.66 8.79
C TYR A 130 21.60 29.79 8.26
N LEU A 131 21.81 29.67 6.95
CA LEU A 131 23.12 29.94 6.35
C LEU A 131 23.51 31.42 6.50
N ASN A 132 22.56 32.33 6.35
CA ASN A 132 22.81 33.76 6.49
C ASN A 132 23.18 34.15 7.93
N ASP A 133 22.52 33.54 8.93
CA ASP A 133 22.89 33.67 10.35
C ASP A 133 24.24 33.02 10.65
N ALA A 134 24.56 31.88 10.02
CA ALA A 134 25.85 31.20 10.21
C ALA A 134 27.02 31.92 9.53
N VAL A 135 26.77 32.63 8.43
CA VAL A 135 27.80 33.40 7.70
C VAL A 135 28.08 34.76 8.34
N HIS A 136 27.15 35.29 9.14
CA HIS A 136 27.35 36.47 9.99
C HIS A 136 27.17 36.12 11.47
N PRO A 137 28.10 35.37 12.10
CA PRO A 137 27.94 34.88 13.48
C PRO A 137 27.97 35.95 14.59
N GLY A 138 27.84 37.23 14.26
CA GLY A 138 27.80 38.34 15.21
C GLY A 138 27.75 39.67 14.48
N GLY A 139 26.69 40.44 14.72
CA GLY A 139 26.68 41.89 14.67
C GLY A 139 25.86 42.32 15.89
N HIS A 140 26.40 42.63 17.06
CA HIS A 140 27.64 43.30 17.48
C HIS A 140 28.91 43.11 16.67
#